data_AF-A0AAD7SMS4-F1
#
_entry.id   AF-A0AAD7SMS4-F1
#
_cell.length_a   1.000
_cell.length_b   1.000
_cell.length_c   1.000
_cell.angle_alpha   90.00
_cell.angle_beta   90.00
_cell.angle_gamma   90.00
#
_symmetry.space_group_name_H-M   'P 1'
#
loop_
_entity.id
_entity.type
_entity.pdbx_description
1 polymer ?
#
loop_
_entity_poly.entity_id
_entity_poly.type
_entity_poly.pdbx_seq_one_letter_code
_entity_poly.pdbx_strand_id
1 'polypeptide(L)'
;MKNSYANHAKPPMSNSDHNAVHLIPVYKTKLKSSRLVEKTVTVWSEGDIKTLKGSYLCTDWEVFQEESIDHTVTVTTDYINFCVEGVIPTKKVKVYPNNKTYIKGDIKRVIKDKKTTFQNKDRGELTFANELNVFLQV
;
A
#
# COMPACT_ATOMS: atom_id res chain seq x y z
N MET A 1 -6.78 -9.69 -41.07
CA MET A 1 -7.52 -9.18 -39.90
C MET A 1 -7.04 -7.76 -39.61
N LYS A 2 -7.79 -6.72 -40.02
CA LYS A 2 -7.49 -5.32 -39.69
C LYS A 2 -8.09 -5.01 -38.30
N ASN A 3 -7.38 -4.22 -37.49
CA ASN A 3 -7.86 -3.73 -36.18
C ASN A 3 -8.16 -4.80 -35.13
N SER A 4 -7.47 -5.95 -35.16
CA SER A 4 -7.64 -6.97 -34.10
C SER A 4 -7.00 -6.57 -32.77
N TYR A 5 -6.03 -5.65 -32.78
CA TYR A 5 -5.31 -5.18 -31.59
C TYR A 5 -5.19 -3.65 -31.60
N ALA A 6 -5.32 -3.05 -30.43
CA ALA A 6 -4.94 -1.67 -30.15
C ALA A 6 -3.49 -1.61 -29.66
N ASN A 7 -2.71 -0.64 -30.13
CA ASN A 7 -1.33 -0.43 -29.72
C ASN A 7 -1.23 0.73 -28.71
N HIS A 8 -0.47 0.52 -27.65
CA HIS A 8 -0.15 1.55 -26.67
C HIS A 8 1.35 1.60 -26.45
N ALA A 9 1.96 2.75 -26.73
CA ALA A 9 3.35 2.98 -26.38
C ALA A 9 3.52 2.95 -24.85
N LYS A 10 4.57 2.27 -24.40
CA LYS A 10 4.99 2.14 -23.01
C LYS A 10 6.42 2.62 -22.88
N PRO A 11 6.83 3.02 -21.67
CA PRO A 11 8.21 3.33 -21.37
C PRO A 11 9.16 2.22 -21.85
N PRO A 12 10.39 2.55 -22.28
CA PRO A 12 11.39 1.58 -22.67
C PRO A 12 11.70 0.63 -21.52
N MET A 13 12.11 -0.58 -21.90
CA MET A 13 12.65 -1.55 -20.94
C MET A 13 14.12 -1.22 -20.72
N SER A 14 14.50 -0.98 -19.45
CA SER A 14 15.87 -0.61 -19.10
C SER A 14 16.37 0.56 -19.96
N ASN A 15 17.60 0.47 -20.48
CA ASN A 15 18.27 1.50 -21.28
C ASN A 15 18.06 1.33 -22.80
N SER A 16 17.01 0.63 -23.22
CA SER A 16 16.69 0.55 -24.65
C SER A 16 16.29 1.93 -25.19
N ASP A 17 16.76 2.22 -26.40
CA ASP A 17 16.41 3.40 -27.20
C ASP A 17 15.05 3.27 -27.90
N HIS A 18 14.37 2.11 -27.74
CA HIS A 18 13.07 1.82 -28.31
C HIS A 18 11.97 1.73 -27.25
N ASN A 19 10.81 2.31 -27.56
CA ASN A 19 9.62 2.19 -26.71
C ASN A 19 9.07 0.77 -26.76
N ALA A 20 8.63 0.25 -25.60
CA ALA A 20 7.84 -0.96 -25.58
C ALA A 20 6.44 -0.68 -26.15
N VAL A 21 5.89 -1.61 -26.94
CA VAL A 21 4.54 -1.49 -27.50
C VAL A 21 3.66 -2.56 -26.88
N HIS A 22 2.64 -2.13 -26.13
CA HIS A 22 1.66 -3.04 -25.55
C HIS A 22 0.48 -3.20 -26.50
N LEU A 23 0.31 -4.40 -27.05
CA LEU A 23 -0.81 -4.76 -27.92
C LEU A 23 -1.94 -5.36 -27.09
N ILE A 24 -3.10 -4.73 -27.12
CA ILE A 24 -4.30 -5.17 -26.41
C ILE A 24 -5.31 -5.64 -27.45
N PRO A 25 -5.82 -6.88 -27.39
CA PRO A 25 -6.88 -7.34 -28.29
C PRO A 25 -8.07 -6.38 -28.23
N VAL A 26 -8.63 -6.02 -29.39
CA VAL A 26 -9.85 -5.20 -29.46
C VAL A 26 -11.06 -5.98 -28.95
N TYR A 27 -11.01 -7.31 -29.03
CA TYR A 27 -12.00 -8.17 -28.42
C TYR A 27 -12.02 -8.00 -26.89
N LYS A 28 -13.16 -7.61 -26.33
CA LYS A 28 -13.35 -7.46 -24.88
C LYS A 28 -13.69 -8.82 -24.25
N THR A 29 -12.71 -9.45 -23.61
CA THR A 29 -12.97 -10.60 -22.73
C THR A 29 -13.82 -10.16 -21.54
N LYS A 30 -14.92 -10.87 -21.24
CA LYS A 30 -15.68 -10.69 -19.99
C LYS A 30 -14.86 -11.20 -18.82
N LEU A 31 -13.95 -10.37 -18.32
CA LEU A 31 -13.17 -10.65 -17.11
C LEU A 31 -14.13 -10.75 -15.92
N LYS A 32 -14.00 -11.81 -15.12
CA LYS A 32 -14.69 -11.93 -13.83
C LYS A 32 -14.10 -10.90 -12.88
N SER A 33 -14.73 -9.73 -12.80
CA SER A 33 -14.38 -8.74 -11.78
C SER A 33 -15.09 -9.11 -10.49
N SER A 34 -14.34 -9.35 -9.42
CA SER A 34 -14.93 -9.31 -8.08
C SER A 34 -15.20 -7.87 -7.67
N ARG A 35 -16.17 -7.69 -6.77
CA ARG A 35 -16.55 -6.37 -6.25
C ARG A 35 -15.38 -5.79 -5.45
N LEU A 36 -15.20 -4.47 -5.56
CA LEU A 36 -14.30 -3.73 -4.68
C LEU A 36 -14.67 -3.99 -3.21
N VAL A 37 -13.68 -4.29 -2.39
CA VAL A 37 -13.86 -4.50 -0.96
C VAL A 37 -13.36 -3.27 -0.22
N GLU A 38 -14.19 -2.70 0.64
CA GLU A 38 -13.77 -1.67 1.59
C GLU A 38 -13.31 -2.36 2.87
N LYS A 39 -12.12 -2.02 3.35
CA LYS A 39 -11.56 -2.53 4.61
C LYS A 39 -11.21 -1.38 5.51
N THR A 40 -11.49 -1.52 6.81
CA THR A 40 -10.95 -0.63 7.83
C THR A 40 -9.57 -1.13 8.23
N VAL A 41 -8.58 -0.25 8.21
CA VAL A 41 -7.21 -0.55 8.64
C VAL A 41 -6.77 0.47 9.69
N THR A 42 -6.00 0.01 10.66
CA THR A 42 -5.29 0.89 11.61
C THR A 42 -3.99 1.37 10.99
N VAL A 43 -3.63 2.63 11.23
CA VAL A 43 -2.38 3.22 10.75
C VAL A 43 -1.58 3.62 11.97
N TRP A 44 -0.42 2.98 12.14
CA TRP A 44 0.46 3.21 13.29
C TRP A 44 1.57 4.17 12.87
N SER A 45 1.50 5.42 13.34
CA SER A 45 2.61 6.34 13.20
C SER A 45 3.57 6.23 14.40
N GLU A 46 4.81 6.70 14.23
CA GLU A 46 5.76 6.75 15.34
C GLU A 46 5.27 7.68 16.47
N GLY A 47 4.53 8.73 16.11
CA GLY A 47 3.90 9.63 17.08
C GLY A 47 2.84 8.92 17.91
N ASP A 48 1.95 8.17 17.27
CA ASP A 48 0.88 7.43 17.96
C ASP A 48 1.47 6.37 18.91
N ILE A 49 2.52 5.68 18.46
CA ILE A 49 3.25 4.71 19.29
C ILE A 49 3.88 5.39 20.51
N LYS A 50 4.48 6.57 20.34
CA LYS A 50 5.06 7.34 21.46
C LYS A 50 3.99 7.78 22.45
N THR A 51 2.86 8.27 21.96
CA THR A 51 1.71 8.66 22.81
C THR A 51 1.19 7.46 23.60
N LEU A 52 1.00 6.32 22.93
CA LEU A 52 0.51 5.09 23.56
C LEU A 52 1.49 4.55 24.62
N LYS A 53 2.79 4.60 24.34
CA LYS A 53 3.81 4.29 25.35
C LYS A 53 3.76 5.25 26.54
N GLY A 54 3.57 6.54 26.28
CA GLY A 54 3.42 7.55 27.32
C GLY A 54 2.21 7.28 28.22
N SER A 55 1.05 6.93 27.66
CA SER A 55 -0.12 6.57 28.46
C SER A 55 0.16 5.38 29.37
N TYR A 56 0.76 4.31 28.84
CA TYR A 56 1.05 3.09 29.60
C TYR A 56 2.10 3.27 30.70
N LEU A 57 3.05 4.19 30.52
CA LEU A 57 4.03 4.52 31.56
C LEU A 57 3.42 5.33 32.71
N CYS A 58 2.36 6.08 32.45
CA CYS A 58 1.65 6.86 33.46
C CYS A 58 0.46 6.10 34.08
N THR A 59 0.08 4.94 33.51
CA THR A 59 -0.97 4.09 34.05
C THR A 59 -0.50 3.42 35.34
N ASP A 60 -1.29 3.56 36.39
CA ASP A 60 -1.15 2.73 37.59
C ASP A 60 -1.78 1.36 37.33
N TRP A 61 -0.94 0.34 37.15
CA TRP A 61 -1.37 -1.02 36.82
C TRP A 61 -1.88 -1.80 38.04
N GLU A 62 -1.57 -1.35 39.25
CA GLU A 62 -2.01 -2.02 40.48
C GLU A 62 -3.54 -1.92 40.65
N VAL A 63 -4.16 -0.89 40.07
CA VAL A 63 -5.62 -0.69 40.06
C VAL A 63 -6.38 -1.83 39.37
N PHE A 64 -5.74 -2.57 38.47
CA PHE A 64 -6.37 -3.68 37.74
C PHE A 64 -6.20 -5.04 38.42
N GLN A 65 -5.45 -5.11 39.52
CA GLN A 65 -5.22 -6.37 40.22
C GLN A 65 -6.46 -6.76 41.03
N GLU A 66 -7.08 -7.87 40.65
CA GLU A 66 -8.20 -8.49 41.36
C GLU A 66 -7.83 -9.88 41.89
N GLU A 67 -8.67 -10.45 42.77
CA GLU A 67 -8.45 -11.80 43.32
C GLU A 67 -8.43 -12.89 42.24
N SER A 68 -9.15 -12.67 41.13
CA SER A 68 -9.16 -13.56 39.98
C SER A 68 -8.21 -13.08 38.88
N ILE A 69 -7.31 -13.98 38.47
CA ILE A 69 -6.39 -13.77 37.36
C ILE A 69 -7.16 -13.50 36.06
N ASP A 70 -8.26 -14.24 35.82
CA ASP A 70 -9.05 -14.08 34.61
C ASP A 70 -9.68 -12.69 34.51
N HIS A 71 -10.16 -12.17 35.64
CA HIS A 71 -10.69 -10.81 35.72
C HIS A 71 -9.60 -9.76 35.50
N THR A 72 -8.46 -9.91 36.17
CA THR A 72 -7.29 -9.04 35.99
C THR A 72 -6.86 -8.97 34.51
N VAL A 73 -6.76 -10.11 33.83
CA VAL A 73 -6.39 -10.18 32.40
C VAL A 73 -7.43 -9.50 31.52
N THR A 74 -8.72 -9.72 31.81
CA THR A 74 -9.81 -9.15 31.03
C THR A 74 -9.80 -7.62 31.12
N VAL A 75 -9.81 -7.07 32.33
CA VAL A 75 -9.85 -5.62 32.55
C VAL A 75 -8.58 -4.94 31.99
N THR A 76 -7.41 -5.56 32.19
CA THR A 76 -6.15 -5.06 31.63
C THR A 76 -6.18 -5.04 30.10
N THR A 77 -6.70 -6.10 29.48
CA THR A 77 -6.81 -6.20 28.01
C THR A 77 -7.78 -5.17 27.46
N ASP A 78 -8.93 -4.98 28.12
CA ASP A 78 -9.94 -4.00 27.73
C ASP A 78 -9.40 -2.57 27.82
N TYR A 79 -8.64 -2.25 28.87
CA TYR A 79 -7.98 -0.95 29.00
C TYR A 79 -6.93 -0.73 27.91
N ILE A 80 -6.10 -1.73 27.61
CA ILE A 80 -5.11 -1.66 26.53
C ILE A 80 -5.81 -1.38 25.19
N ASN A 81 -6.89 -2.10 24.89
CA ASN A 81 -7.68 -1.91 23.68
C ASN A 81 -8.32 -0.52 23.63
N PHE A 82 -8.87 -0.02 24.74
CA PHE A 82 -9.40 1.33 24.84
C PHE A 82 -8.34 2.39 24.50
N CYS A 83 -7.13 2.27 25.04
CA CYS A 83 -6.03 3.17 24.71
C CYS A 83 -5.64 3.09 23.22
N VAL A 84 -5.59 1.87 22.65
CA VAL A 84 -5.30 1.68 21.22
C VAL A 84 -6.38 2.32 20.35
N GLU A 85 -7.65 2.13 20.66
CA GLU A 85 -8.76 2.72 19.91
C GLU A 85 -8.82 4.24 20.02
N GLY A 86 -8.45 4.80 21.18
CA GLY A 86 -8.40 6.24 21.40
C GLY A 86 -7.20 6.95 20.74
N VAL A 87 -6.07 6.27 20.61
CA VAL A 87 -4.82 6.85 20.10
C VAL A 87 -4.57 6.51 18.63
N ILE A 88 -4.87 5.29 18.20
CA ILE A 88 -4.52 4.81 16.85
C ILE A 88 -5.63 5.17 15.85
N PRO A 89 -5.35 6.03 14.85
CA PRO A 89 -6.34 6.37 13.85
C PRO A 89 -6.71 5.18 12.97
N THR A 90 -8.01 5.04 12.69
CA THR A 90 -8.54 4.08 11.71
C THR A 90 -8.81 4.78 10.38
N LYS A 91 -8.54 4.06 9.28
CA LYS A 91 -8.79 4.55 7.91
C LYS A 91 -9.49 3.49 7.08
N LYS A 92 -10.47 3.92 6.29
CA LYS A 92 -11.08 3.07 5.28
C LYS A 92 -10.24 3.05 4.01
N VAL A 93 -9.91 1.85 3.54
CA VAL A 93 -9.15 1.62 2.31
C VAL A 93 -9.93 0.74 1.34
N LYS A 94 -9.86 1.11 0.07
CA LYS A 94 -10.45 0.36 -1.04
C LYS A 94 -9.45 -0.66 -1.54
N VAL A 95 -9.77 -1.94 -1.42
CA VAL A 95 -8.96 -3.06 -1.91
C VAL A 95 -9.57 -3.59 -3.20
N TYR A 96 -8.84 -3.39 -4.29
CA TYR A 96 -9.21 -3.89 -5.61
C TYR A 96 -8.76 -5.36 -5.78
N PRO A 97 -9.49 -6.17 -6.57
CA PRO A 97 -9.16 -7.58 -6.79
C PRO A 97 -7.73 -7.85 -7.28
N ASN A 98 -7.16 -6.91 -8.03
CA ASN A 98 -5.79 -7.00 -8.57
C ASN A 98 -4.77 -6.17 -7.75
N ASN A 99 -5.05 -5.90 -6.47
CA ASN A 99 -4.08 -5.22 -5.60
C ASN A 99 -3.01 -6.22 -5.14
N LYS A 100 -1.95 -6.37 -5.94
CA LYS A 100 -0.80 -7.23 -5.66
C LYS A 100 -0.09 -6.77 -4.38
N THR A 101 -0.05 -7.63 -3.35
CA THR A 101 0.50 -7.33 -2.02
C THR A 101 1.99 -7.01 -2.02
N TYR A 102 2.74 -7.59 -2.96
CA TYR A 102 4.17 -7.33 -3.15
C TYR A 102 4.47 -5.98 -3.82
N ILE A 103 3.47 -5.31 -4.41
CA ILE A 103 3.65 -3.97 -4.97
C ILE A 103 3.38 -2.92 -3.87
N LYS A 104 4.43 -2.61 -3.10
CA LYS A 104 4.41 -1.62 -2.01
C LYS A 104 4.37 -0.17 -2.50
N GLY A 105 4.25 0.78 -1.57
CA GLY A 105 4.16 2.22 -1.85
C GLY A 105 5.33 2.76 -2.68
N ASP A 106 6.56 2.35 -2.37
CA ASP A 106 7.75 2.81 -3.09
C ASP A 106 7.76 2.33 -4.55
N ILE A 107 7.40 1.07 -4.78
CA ILE A 107 7.28 0.52 -6.14
C ILE A 107 6.17 1.24 -6.90
N LYS A 108 5.01 1.52 -6.25
CA LYS A 108 3.93 2.31 -6.85
C LYS A 108 4.40 3.72 -7.24
N ARG A 109 5.23 4.35 -6.40
CA ARG A 109 5.83 5.67 -6.67
C ARG A 109 6.73 5.60 -7.91
N VAL A 110 7.69 4.67 -7.95
CA VAL A 110 8.59 4.49 -9.11
C VAL A 110 7.81 4.21 -10.41
N ILE A 111 6.80 3.33 -10.37
CA ILE A 111 5.96 3.05 -11.54
C ILE A 111 5.21 4.30 -12.01
N LYS A 112 4.72 5.12 -11.07
CA LYS A 112 4.01 6.37 -11.38
C LYS A 112 4.95 7.39 -11.99
N ASP A 113 6.12 7.61 -11.38
CA ASP A 113 7.11 8.59 -11.83
C ASP A 113 7.61 8.25 -13.23
N LYS A 114 7.97 6.98 -13.48
CA LYS A 114 8.35 6.47 -14.81
C LYS A 114 7.25 6.66 -15.86
N LYS A 115 5.97 6.51 -15.47
CA LYS A 115 4.85 6.75 -16.38
C LYS A 115 4.69 8.23 -16.69
N THR A 116 4.85 9.10 -15.69
CA THR A 116 4.73 10.56 -15.84
C THR A 116 5.87 11.13 -16.68
N THR A 117 7.12 10.75 -16.43
CA THR A 117 8.28 11.20 -17.22
C THR A 117 8.16 10.78 -18.68
N PHE A 118 7.71 9.53 -18.93
CA PHE A 118 7.43 9.05 -20.28
C PHE A 118 6.33 9.85 -20.98
N GLN A 119 5.25 10.22 -20.27
CA GLN A 119 4.19 11.06 -20.82
C GLN A 119 4.68 12.48 -21.15
N ASN A 120 5.60 13.01 -20.34
CA ASN A 120 6.22 14.32 -20.54
C ASN A 120 7.32 14.33 -21.63
N LYS A 121 7.70 13.16 -22.17
CA LYS A 121 8.77 12.97 -23.17
C LYS A 121 10.16 13.42 -22.71
N ASP A 122 10.38 13.53 -21.40
CA ASP A 122 11.70 13.81 -20.84
C ASP A 122 12.54 12.52 -20.85
N ARG A 123 13.47 12.41 -21.79
CA ARG A 123 14.31 11.21 -21.94
C ARG A 123 15.39 11.11 -20.86
N GLY A 124 15.91 12.23 -20.36
CA GLY A 124 16.98 12.23 -19.37
C GLY A 124 16.49 11.79 -17.99
N GLU A 125 15.32 12.27 -17.59
CA GLU A 125 14.67 11.80 -16.36
C GLU A 125 14.18 10.35 -16.48
N LEU A 126 13.78 9.92 -17.69
CA LEU A 126 13.32 8.56 -17.93
C LEU A 126 14.44 7.52 -17.79
N THR A 127 15.66 7.83 -18.26
CA THR A 127 16.82 6.96 -18.05
C THR A 127 17.16 6.83 -16.57
N PHE A 128 17.12 7.92 -15.81
CA PHE A 128 17.35 7.90 -14.36
C PHE A 128 16.28 7.08 -13.62
N ALA A 129 15.01 7.26 -13.98
CA ALA A 129 13.90 6.47 -13.42
C ALA A 129 13.99 4.97 -13.75
N ASN A 130 14.63 4.59 -14.86
CA ASN A 130 14.84 3.19 -15.23
C ASN A 130 15.90 2.50 -14.37
N GLU A 131 16.97 3.21 -14.00
CA GLU A 131 18.06 2.68 -13.17
C GLU A 131 17.58 2.38 -11.74
N LEU A 132 16.71 3.21 -11.18
CA LEU A 132 16.11 2.99 -9.85
C LEU A 132 15.25 1.71 -9.77
N ASN A 133 14.78 1.20 -10.90
CA ASN A 133 13.94 0.00 -10.95
C ASN A 133 14.74 -1.32 -10.90
N VAL A 134 16.06 -1.28 -11.15
CA VAL A 134 16.96 -2.44 -11.04
C VAL A 134 17.20 -2.82 -9.58
N PHE A 135 17.19 -1.84 -8.67
CA PHE A 135 17.47 -2.05 -7.25
C PHE A 135 16.28 -2.54 -6.41
N LEU A 136 15.08 -2.64 -7.00
CA LEU A 136 13.85 -3.06 -6.31
C LEU A 136 13.36 -4.47 -6.71
N GLN A 137 14.18 -5.25 -7.43
CA GLN A 137 13.87 -6.62 -7.86
C GLN A 137 14.52 -7.73 -7.02
N VAL A 138 15.03 -7.43 -5.83
CA VAL A 138 15.50 -8.45 -4.85
C VAL A 138 14.46 -8.65 -3.77
#